data_AF-W8CD21-F1
#
_entry.id   AF-W8CD21-F1
#
_cell.length_a   1.000
_cell.length_b   1.000
_cell.length_c   1.000
_cell.angle_alpha   90.00
_cell.angle_beta   90.00
_cell.angle_gamma   90.00
#
_symmetry.space_group_name_H-M   'P 1'
#
loop_
_entity.id
_entity.type
_entity.pdbx_description
1 polymer ?
#
loop_
_entity_poly.entity_id
_entity_poly.type
_entity_poly.pdbx_seq_one_letter_code
_entity_poly.pdbx_strand_id
1 'polypeptide(L)'
;MPRPFSRECLSAHDQQVLDSIFNPLELTSSAPQTIASDAAAELVDIEQDSEAVQQSKALEVCAIKLAEEGKLSEALQAFEQALGVAPARASVYNNRAQALRLSGRDEALTDLNQALELCAAQPRTKCTALCQRGVLYRKQNNLDAARRDFEDAAELGSEFAKSQLVEINPFAALCNQMLRQAFDQLK
;
A
#
# COMPACT_ATOMS: atom_id res chain seq x y z
N MET A 1 -15.41 26.85 41.50
CA MET A 1 -15.86 25.99 40.39
C MET A 1 -14.89 26.18 39.23
N PRO A 2 -13.99 25.21 38.93
CA PRO A 2 -13.08 25.32 37.80
C PRO A 2 -13.85 25.15 36.49
N ARG A 3 -13.56 25.98 35.49
CA ARG A 3 -14.17 25.94 34.15
C ARG A 3 -13.75 24.64 33.42
N PRO A 4 -14.62 24.03 32.60
CA PRO A 4 -14.22 22.90 31.77
C PRO A 4 -13.15 23.36 30.75
N PHE A 5 -12.12 22.55 30.55
CA PHE A 5 -11.10 22.79 29.54
C PHE A 5 -11.70 22.61 28.15
N SER A 6 -11.98 23.72 27.46
CA SER A 6 -12.38 23.72 26.05
C SER A 6 -11.14 23.76 25.15
N ARG A 7 -11.11 22.96 24.07
CA ARG A 7 -10.03 22.89 23.07
C ARG A 7 -9.67 24.26 22.42
N GLU A 8 -10.53 25.25 22.59
CA GLU A 8 -10.48 26.59 21.98
C GLU A 8 -9.42 27.53 22.60
N CYS A 9 -8.76 27.14 23.69
CA CYS A 9 -7.73 27.96 24.37
C CYS A 9 -6.29 27.48 24.15
N LEU A 10 -6.06 26.49 23.29
CA LEU A 10 -4.73 25.93 23.04
C LEU A 10 -4.03 26.69 21.92
N SER A 11 -2.70 26.83 22.01
CA SER A 11 -1.92 27.31 20.88
C SER A 11 -1.96 26.27 19.76
N ALA A 12 -1.79 26.70 18.50
CA ALA A 12 -1.77 25.79 17.36
C ALA A 12 -0.72 24.67 17.53
N HIS A 13 0.39 24.97 18.20
CA HIS A 13 1.44 23.99 18.51
C HIS A 13 0.98 22.98 19.55
N ASP A 14 0.35 23.42 20.64
CA ASP A 14 -0.13 22.53 21.70
C ASP A 14 -1.27 21.64 21.19
N GLN A 15 -2.12 22.17 20.32
CA GLN A 15 -3.18 21.41 19.69
C GLN A 15 -2.60 20.30 18.79
N GLN A 16 -1.54 20.61 18.03
CA GLN A 16 -0.85 19.65 17.18
C GLN A 16 -0.11 18.56 17.97
N VAL A 17 0.51 18.92 19.10
CA VAL A 17 1.14 17.97 20.03
C VAL A 17 0.08 17.05 20.63
N LEU A 18 -1.04 17.60 21.10
CA LEU A 18 -2.13 16.81 21.67
C LEU A 18 -2.77 15.90 20.62
N ASP A 19 -2.98 16.37 19.39
CA ASP A 19 -3.51 15.53 18.31
C ASP A 19 -2.51 14.42 17.92
N SER A 20 -1.20 14.65 18.00
CA SER A 20 -0.19 13.60 17.80
C SER A 20 -0.17 12.54 18.92
N ILE A 21 -0.53 12.93 20.15
CA ILE A 21 -0.56 12.03 21.31
C ILE A 21 -1.86 11.23 21.36
N PHE A 22 -3.00 11.87 21.05
CA PHE A 22 -4.32 11.30 21.24
C PHE A 22 -4.93 10.70 19.97
N ASN A 23 -4.55 11.20 18.79
CA ASN A 23 -4.97 10.68 17.49
C ASN A 23 -3.76 10.26 16.62
N PRO A 24 -2.84 9.40 17.12
CA PRO A 24 -1.65 8.99 16.37
C PRO A 24 -1.96 8.22 15.07
N LEU A 25 -3.22 7.82 14.87
CA LEU A 25 -3.70 7.10 13.70
C LEU A 25 -4.60 7.94 12.76
N GLU A 26 -5.07 9.13 13.15
CA GLU A 26 -5.95 9.94 12.26
C GLU A 26 -5.19 10.67 11.14
N LEU A 27 -3.87 10.75 11.21
CA LEU A 27 -3.06 11.14 10.04
C LEU A 27 -3.19 10.15 8.86
N THR A 28 -3.89 9.02 9.04
CA THR A 28 -3.94 7.92 8.05
C THR A 28 -5.34 7.51 7.58
N SER A 29 -6.44 8.08 8.13
CA SER A 29 -7.77 7.45 7.99
C SER A 29 -8.87 8.23 7.27
N SER A 30 -8.60 9.36 6.60
CA SER A 30 -9.65 10.11 5.88
C SER A 30 -9.41 10.29 4.38
N ALA A 31 -8.92 9.26 3.70
CA ALA A 31 -9.05 9.15 2.26
C ALA A 31 -9.31 7.68 1.88
N PRO A 32 -10.11 7.40 0.83
CA PRO A 32 -10.00 6.11 0.16
C PRO A 32 -8.51 5.89 -0.10
N GLN A 33 -7.95 4.77 0.39
CA GLN A 33 -6.52 4.49 0.27
C GLN A 33 -6.14 4.31 -1.19
N THR A 34 -5.96 5.43 -1.89
CA THR A 34 -5.12 5.54 -3.06
C THR A 34 -3.74 5.11 -2.58
N ILE A 35 -3.20 4.04 -3.15
CA ILE A 35 -1.87 3.47 -2.80
C ILE A 35 -0.74 4.41 -3.30
N ALA A 36 -0.99 5.72 -3.42
CA ALA A 36 -0.08 6.67 -4.01
C ALA A 36 -0.05 7.98 -3.23
N SER A 37 1.18 8.49 -3.09
CA SER A 37 1.64 9.77 -2.50
C SER A 37 2.03 9.65 -1.02
N ASP A 38 3.29 9.79 -0.60
CA ASP A 38 4.20 10.88 -0.97
C ASP A 38 5.70 10.55 -1.11
N ALA A 39 6.20 9.36 -0.76
CA ALA A 39 7.65 9.07 -0.84
C ALA A 39 8.09 8.21 -2.04
N ALA A 40 7.20 7.37 -2.61
CA ALA A 40 7.49 6.63 -3.84
C ALA A 40 7.64 7.55 -5.09
N ALA A 41 7.35 8.84 -4.94
CA ALA A 41 7.44 9.84 -6.00
C ALA A 41 8.90 10.13 -6.43
N GLU A 42 9.89 9.93 -5.56
CA GLU A 42 11.31 10.14 -5.87
C GLU A 42 11.97 8.91 -6.53
N LEU A 43 11.37 7.73 -6.38
CA LEU A 43 11.86 6.50 -7.03
C LEU A 43 11.41 6.49 -8.49
N VAL A 44 12.41 6.45 -9.39
CA VAL A 44 12.19 6.32 -10.83
C VAL A 44 12.71 4.96 -11.28
N ASP A 45 11.84 4.20 -11.93
CA ASP A 45 12.25 2.95 -12.57
C ASP A 45 12.80 3.25 -13.96
N ILE A 46 13.96 2.67 -14.27
CA ILE A 46 14.54 2.74 -15.61
C ILE A 46 14.19 1.45 -16.33
N GLU A 47 13.44 1.58 -17.41
CA GLU A 47 13.12 0.47 -18.30
C GLU A 47 13.83 0.64 -19.65
N GLN A 48 14.05 -0.48 -20.34
CA GLN A 48 14.59 -0.45 -21.70
C GLN A 48 13.57 0.18 -22.64
N ASP A 49 13.96 1.22 -23.37
CA ASP A 49 13.15 1.82 -24.43
C ASP A 49 13.24 0.97 -25.69
N SER A 50 12.39 -0.06 -25.75
CA SER A 50 12.11 -0.84 -26.96
C SER A 50 10.69 -0.60 -27.45
N GLU A 51 10.44 -0.80 -28.74
CA GLU A 51 9.09 -0.69 -29.32
C GLU A 51 8.10 -1.62 -28.61
N ALA A 52 8.53 -2.83 -28.27
CA ALA A 52 7.73 -3.78 -27.49
C ALA A 52 7.38 -3.25 -26.09
N VAL A 53 8.33 -2.61 -25.40
CA VAL A 53 8.07 -1.98 -24.09
C VAL A 53 7.13 -0.78 -24.23
N GLN A 54 7.27 0.03 -25.27
CA GLN A 54 6.35 1.16 -25.52
C GLN A 54 4.92 0.67 -25.80
N GLN A 55 4.77 -0.37 -26.61
CA GLN A 55 3.47 -0.99 -26.85
C GLN A 55 2.89 -1.60 -25.57
N SER A 56 3.71 -2.29 -24.77
CA SER A 56 3.31 -2.83 -23.47
C SER A 56 2.89 -1.73 -22.50
N LYS A 57 3.60 -0.59 -22.47
CA LYS A 57 3.24 0.59 -21.67
C LYS A 57 1.87 1.14 -22.06
N ALA A 58 1.56 1.23 -23.35
CA ALA A 58 0.26 1.69 -23.82
C ALA A 58 -0.88 0.75 -23.37
N LEU A 59 -0.66 -0.56 -23.46
CA LEU A 59 -1.60 -1.58 -22.98
C LEU A 59 -1.76 -1.53 -21.46
N GLU A 60 -0.67 -1.34 -20.72
CA GLU A 60 -0.66 -1.19 -19.26
C GLU A 60 -1.49 0.03 -18.82
N VAL A 61 -1.31 1.20 -19.44
CA VAL A 61 -2.10 2.40 -19.13
C VAL A 61 -3.59 2.17 -19.41
N CYS A 62 -3.92 1.50 -20.52
CA CYS A 62 -5.30 1.13 -20.83
C CYS A 62 -5.88 0.19 -19.75
N ALA A 63 -5.11 -0.82 -19.34
CA ALA A 63 -5.52 -1.79 -18.32
C ALA A 63 -5.75 -1.13 -16.96
N ILE A 64 -4.88 -0.19 -16.54
CA ILE A 64 -5.04 0.59 -15.31
C ILE A 64 -6.36 1.37 -15.36
N LYS A 65 -6.63 2.07 -16.46
CA LYS A 65 -7.88 2.82 -16.62
C LYS A 65 -9.12 1.92 -16.53
N LEU A 66 -9.08 0.73 -17.15
CA LEU A 66 -10.16 -0.25 -17.05
C LEU A 66 -10.35 -0.75 -15.60
N ALA A 67 -9.26 -0.94 -14.86
CA ALA A 67 -9.31 -1.34 -13.46
C ALA A 67 -9.92 -0.24 -12.57
N GLU A 68 -9.58 1.03 -12.82
CA GLU A 68 -10.17 2.19 -12.15
C GLU A 68 -11.67 2.34 -12.45
N GLU A 69 -12.10 2.01 -13.67
CA GLU A 69 -13.52 1.94 -14.07
C GLU A 69 -14.26 0.73 -13.46
N GLY A 70 -13.57 -0.16 -12.73
CA GLY A 70 -14.13 -1.36 -12.13
C GLY A 70 -14.33 -2.53 -13.11
N LYS A 71 -13.90 -2.38 -14.37
CA LYS A 71 -13.97 -3.43 -15.41
C LYS A 71 -12.81 -4.41 -15.26
N LEU A 72 -12.76 -5.09 -14.13
CA LEU A 72 -11.60 -5.89 -13.72
C LEU A 72 -11.27 -7.04 -14.70
N SER A 73 -12.28 -7.71 -15.27
CA SER A 73 -12.05 -8.79 -16.25
C SER A 73 -11.36 -8.28 -17.52
N GLU A 74 -11.78 -7.12 -18.03
CA GLU A 74 -11.19 -6.49 -19.22
C GLU A 74 -9.77 -5.97 -18.90
N ALA A 75 -9.56 -5.40 -17.71
CA ALA A 75 -8.25 -4.98 -17.24
C ALA A 75 -7.26 -6.15 -17.19
N LEU A 76 -7.68 -7.31 -16.64
CA LEU A 76 -6.85 -8.51 -16.57
C LEU A 76 -6.45 -9.00 -17.97
N GLN A 77 -7.38 -8.99 -18.93
CA GLN A 77 -7.07 -9.34 -20.32
C GLN A 77 -6.08 -8.37 -20.96
N ALA A 78 -6.23 -7.07 -20.70
CA ALA A 78 -5.30 -6.05 -21.20
C ALA A 78 -3.90 -6.19 -20.57
N PHE A 79 -3.80 -6.52 -19.28
CA PHE A 79 -2.52 -6.85 -18.64
C PHE A 79 -1.87 -8.10 -19.22
N GLU A 80 -2.66 -9.14 -19.52
CA GLU A 80 -2.16 -10.34 -20.19
C GLU A 80 -1.60 -10.03 -21.59
N GLN A 81 -2.28 -9.17 -22.35
CA GLN A 81 -1.76 -8.69 -23.63
C GLN A 81 -0.45 -7.89 -23.46
N ALA A 82 -0.39 -7.01 -22.45
CA ALA A 82 0.81 -6.24 -22.15
C ALA A 82 2.03 -7.12 -21.83
N LEU A 83 1.81 -8.22 -21.08
CA LEU A 83 2.82 -9.23 -20.78
C LEU A 83 3.15 -10.12 -21.98
N GLY A 84 2.18 -10.39 -22.86
CA GLY A 84 2.43 -11.12 -24.11
C GLY A 84 3.37 -10.38 -25.06
N VAL A 85 3.32 -9.04 -25.07
CA VAL A 85 4.23 -8.19 -25.84
C VAL A 85 5.58 -8.04 -25.16
N ALA A 86 5.59 -7.78 -23.84
CA ALA A 86 6.81 -7.62 -23.06
C ALA A 86 6.72 -8.39 -21.73
N PRO A 87 7.21 -9.64 -21.68
CA PRO A 87 7.02 -10.52 -20.51
C PRO A 87 7.89 -10.13 -19.31
N ALA A 88 8.95 -9.36 -19.50
CA ALA A 88 9.89 -9.00 -18.44
C ALA A 88 9.55 -7.66 -17.75
N ARG A 89 8.26 -7.31 -17.64
CA ARG A 89 7.83 -6.02 -17.05
C ARG A 89 7.24 -6.20 -15.66
N ALA A 90 8.05 -5.91 -14.63
CA ALA A 90 7.63 -6.03 -13.24
C ALA A 90 6.44 -5.11 -12.89
N SER A 91 6.37 -3.91 -13.48
CA SER A 91 5.26 -2.96 -13.24
C SER A 91 3.91 -3.57 -13.62
N VAL A 92 3.88 -4.29 -14.75
CA VAL A 92 2.66 -4.92 -15.28
C VAL A 92 2.20 -6.05 -14.38
N TYR A 93 3.13 -6.89 -13.88
CA TYR A 93 2.80 -7.91 -12.88
C TYR A 93 2.28 -7.29 -11.58
N ASN A 94 2.90 -6.23 -11.07
CA ASN A 94 2.43 -5.52 -9.88
C ASN A 94 1.01 -4.94 -10.06
N ASN A 95 0.73 -4.33 -11.21
CA ASN A 95 -0.58 -3.75 -11.51
C ASN A 95 -1.65 -4.84 -11.74
N ARG A 96 -1.28 -5.94 -12.41
CA ARG A 96 -2.17 -7.10 -12.58
C ARG A 96 -2.50 -7.75 -11.24
N ALA A 97 -1.52 -7.89 -10.33
CA ALA A 97 -1.75 -8.39 -8.97
C ALA A 97 -2.77 -7.54 -8.20
N GLN A 98 -2.71 -6.21 -8.34
CA GLN A 98 -3.70 -5.31 -7.75
C GLN A 98 -5.11 -5.60 -8.29
N ALA A 99 -5.26 -5.73 -9.61
CA ALA A 99 -6.53 -6.06 -10.24
C ALA A 99 -7.05 -7.45 -9.84
N LEU A 100 -6.18 -8.46 -9.76
CA LEU A 100 -6.49 -9.81 -9.27
C LEU A 100 -7.02 -9.77 -7.84
N ARG A 101 -6.34 -9.02 -6.96
CA ARG A 101 -6.76 -8.83 -5.56
C ARG A 101 -8.13 -8.17 -5.47
N LEU A 102 -8.40 -7.13 -6.28
CA LEU A 102 -9.71 -6.48 -6.33
C LEU A 102 -10.79 -7.41 -6.87
N SER A 103 -10.43 -8.35 -7.75
CA SER A 103 -11.32 -9.38 -8.30
C SER A 103 -11.53 -10.58 -7.37
N GLY A 104 -10.86 -10.61 -6.22
CA GLY A 104 -10.91 -11.74 -5.28
C GLY A 104 -10.23 -13.02 -5.79
N ARG A 105 -9.25 -12.90 -6.71
CA ARG A 105 -8.50 -14.04 -7.24
C ARG A 105 -7.19 -14.24 -6.46
N ASP A 106 -6.87 -15.49 -6.17
CA ASP A 106 -5.70 -15.87 -5.35
C ASP A 106 -4.35 -15.77 -6.09
N GLU A 107 -4.39 -15.61 -7.42
CA GLU A 107 -3.21 -15.50 -8.30
C GLU A 107 -2.35 -14.25 -8.01
N ALA A 108 -2.86 -13.28 -7.25
CA ALA A 108 -2.16 -12.03 -6.96
C ALA A 108 -0.78 -12.22 -6.30
N LEU A 109 -0.62 -13.23 -5.43
CA LEU A 109 0.68 -13.52 -4.80
C LEU A 109 1.73 -13.98 -5.82
N THR A 110 1.32 -14.79 -6.80
CA THR A 110 2.21 -15.29 -7.86
C THR A 110 2.74 -14.12 -8.69
N ASP A 111 1.87 -13.19 -9.06
CA ASP A 111 2.26 -11.99 -9.82
C ASP A 111 3.21 -11.08 -9.02
N LEU A 112 2.96 -10.90 -7.72
CA LEU A 112 3.85 -10.08 -6.89
C LEU A 112 5.23 -10.72 -6.72
N ASN A 113 5.31 -12.04 -6.61
CA ASN A 113 6.59 -12.74 -6.59
C ASN A 113 7.33 -12.53 -7.92
N GLN A 114 6.63 -12.67 -9.05
CA GLN A 114 7.22 -12.44 -10.37
C GLN A 114 7.70 -11.00 -10.54
N ALA A 115 6.92 -10.02 -10.07
CA ALA A 115 7.33 -8.61 -10.07
C ALA A 115 8.61 -8.40 -9.27
N LEU A 116 8.71 -9.02 -8.08
CA LEU A 116 9.88 -8.90 -7.22
C LEU A 116 11.13 -9.57 -7.77
N GLU A 117 10.98 -10.66 -8.53
CA GLU A 117 12.08 -11.30 -9.26
C GLU A 117 12.62 -10.42 -10.40
N LEU A 118 11.73 -9.69 -11.08
CA LEU A 118 12.08 -8.87 -12.26
C LEU A 118 12.53 -7.45 -11.90
N CYS A 119 12.26 -6.95 -10.69
CA CYS A 119 12.48 -5.55 -10.30
C CYS A 119 13.91 -5.21 -9.84
N ALA A 120 14.93 -5.99 -10.21
CA ALA A 120 16.31 -5.83 -9.72
C ALA A 120 16.88 -4.40 -9.89
N ALA A 121 16.45 -3.66 -10.92
CA ALA A 121 16.80 -2.27 -11.18
C ALA A 121 15.60 -1.31 -11.12
N GLN A 122 14.50 -1.71 -10.48
CA GLN A 122 13.23 -0.98 -10.43
C GLN A 122 12.80 -0.75 -8.97
N PRO A 123 13.43 0.19 -8.26
CA PRO A 123 13.21 0.40 -6.84
C PRO A 123 11.78 0.85 -6.52
N ARG A 124 11.12 1.60 -7.42
CA ARG A 124 9.74 2.04 -7.22
C ARG A 124 8.80 0.85 -7.31
N THR A 125 8.90 0.06 -8.39
CA THR A 125 8.10 -1.16 -8.55
C THR A 125 8.36 -2.17 -7.44
N LYS A 126 9.62 -2.33 -7.01
CA LYS A 126 9.98 -3.18 -5.86
C LYS A 126 9.25 -2.73 -4.60
N CYS A 127 9.32 -1.44 -4.28
CA CYS A 127 8.68 -0.85 -3.11
C CYS A 127 7.15 -1.08 -3.13
N THR A 128 6.49 -0.85 -4.26
CA THR A 128 5.04 -1.07 -4.39
C THR A 128 4.68 -2.55 -4.29
N ALA A 129 5.45 -3.43 -4.91
CA ALA A 129 5.17 -4.87 -4.91
C ALA A 129 5.32 -5.48 -3.50
N LEU A 130 6.35 -5.07 -2.75
CA LEU A 130 6.53 -5.45 -1.34
C LEU A 130 5.33 -4.98 -0.49
N CYS A 131 4.90 -3.72 -0.64
CA CYS A 131 3.74 -3.20 0.08
C CYS A 131 2.47 -4.03 -0.21
N GLN A 132 2.21 -4.35 -1.49
CA GLN A 132 1.04 -5.12 -1.88
C GLN A 132 1.09 -6.56 -1.34
N ARG A 133 2.26 -7.20 -1.39
CA ARG A 133 2.45 -8.57 -0.91
C ARG A 133 2.32 -8.65 0.62
N GLY A 134 2.87 -7.67 1.33
CA GLY A 134 2.69 -7.52 2.77
C GLY A 134 1.22 -7.40 3.18
N VAL A 135 0.41 -6.64 2.42
CA VAL A 135 -1.04 -6.55 2.67
C VAL A 135 -1.75 -7.89 2.46
N LEU A 136 -1.36 -8.67 1.45
CA LEU A 136 -1.93 -10.00 1.22
C LEU A 136 -1.56 -10.98 2.34
N TYR A 137 -0.29 -11.03 2.74
CA TYR A 137 0.14 -11.87 3.86
C TYR A 137 -0.57 -11.50 5.16
N ARG A 138 -0.79 -10.21 5.41
CA ARG A 138 -1.56 -9.74 6.56
C ARG A 138 -3.01 -10.24 6.51
N LYS A 139 -3.66 -10.19 5.34
CA LYS A 139 -5.02 -10.75 5.16
C LYS A 139 -5.07 -12.26 5.39
N GLN A 140 -3.99 -12.97 5.08
CA GLN A 140 -3.82 -14.40 5.33
C GLN A 140 -3.37 -14.72 6.77
N ASN A 141 -3.31 -13.72 7.65
CA ASN A 141 -2.81 -13.83 9.02
C ASN A 141 -1.33 -14.30 9.13
N ASN A 142 -0.57 -14.21 8.04
CA ASN A 142 0.87 -14.47 8.01
C ASN A 142 1.62 -13.18 8.34
N LEU A 143 1.55 -12.78 9.62
CA LEU A 143 2.10 -11.51 10.09
C LEU A 143 3.63 -11.43 10.01
N ASP A 144 4.32 -12.57 10.11
CA ASP A 144 5.78 -12.60 10.00
C ASP A 144 6.25 -12.29 8.57
N ALA A 145 5.63 -12.89 7.57
CA ALA A 145 5.93 -12.58 6.16
C ALA A 145 5.50 -11.15 5.82
N ALA A 146 4.34 -10.71 6.31
CA ALA A 146 3.88 -9.33 6.12
C ALA A 146 4.87 -8.31 6.70
N ARG A 147 5.35 -8.55 7.93
CA ARG A 147 6.33 -7.69 8.61
C ARG A 147 7.59 -7.53 7.78
N ARG A 148 8.18 -8.63 7.29
CA ARG A 148 9.40 -8.59 6.47
C ARG A 148 9.20 -7.75 5.21
N ASP A 149 8.11 -7.98 4.49
CA ASP A 149 7.81 -7.20 3.27
C ASP A 149 7.63 -5.70 3.56
N PHE A 150 7.01 -5.36 4.69
CA PHE A 150 6.87 -3.96 5.09
C PHE A 150 8.18 -3.35 5.60
N GLU A 151 9.06 -4.12 6.26
CA GLU A 151 10.41 -3.68 6.65
C GLU A 151 11.22 -3.33 5.39
N ASP A 152 11.30 -4.25 4.43
CA ASP A 152 12.01 -4.03 3.16
C ASP A 152 11.44 -2.82 2.39
N ALA A 153 10.12 -2.66 2.37
CA ALA A 153 9.50 -1.51 1.72
C ALA A 153 9.73 -0.19 2.47
N ALA A 154 9.80 -0.22 3.80
CA ALA A 154 10.09 0.95 4.62
C ALA A 154 11.54 1.42 4.45
N GLU A 155 12.49 0.50 4.29
CA GLU A 155 13.88 0.81 3.93
C GLU A 155 13.99 1.50 2.57
N LEU A 156 13.11 1.16 1.63
CA LEU A 156 12.97 1.85 0.34
C LEU A 156 12.21 3.19 0.44
N GLY A 157 11.83 3.61 1.64
CA GLY A 157 11.16 4.89 1.89
C GLY A 157 9.64 4.85 1.89
N SER A 158 8.99 3.68 1.92
CA SER A 158 7.52 3.61 1.97
C SER A 158 6.95 4.05 3.32
N GLU A 159 6.30 5.22 3.34
CA GLU A 159 5.53 5.68 4.52
C GLU A 159 4.36 4.77 4.84
N PHE A 160 3.71 4.22 3.80
CA PHE A 160 2.65 3.22 3.98
C PHE A 160 3.19 2.01 4.75
N ALA A 161 4.34 1.48 4.36
CA ALA A 161 4.93 0.31 5.02
C ALA A 161 5.32 0.61 6.47
N LYS A 162 5.88 1.79 6.75
CA LYS A 162 6.16 2.25 8.13
C LYS A 162 4.91 2.26 9.00
N SER A 163 3.81 2.81 8.47
CA SER A 163 2.51 2.80 9.17
C SER A 163 2.02 1.37 9.43
N GLN A 164 2.11 0.48 8.43
CA GLN A 164 1.71 -0.93 8.57
C GLN A 164 2.54 -1.69 9.62
N LEU A 165 3.84 -1.39 9.76
CA LEU A 165 4.69 -1.99 10.79
C LEU A 165 4.25 -1.61 12.21
N VAL A 166 3.78 -0.37 12.41
CA VAL A 166 3.21 0.06 13.68
C VAL A 166 1.93 -0.71 13.97
N GLU A 167 1.05 -0.90 12.98
CA GLU A 167 -0.18 -1.68 13.14
C GLU A 167 0.07 -3.16 13.46
N ILE A 168 1.10 -3.77 12.86
CA ILE A 168 1.48 -5.17 13.07
C ILE A 168 2.28 -5.35 14.38
N ASN A 169 2.66 -4.26 15.06
CA ASN A 169 3.34 -4.36 16.34
C ASN A 169 2.39 -4.95 17.40
N PRO A 170 2.72 -6.12 18.00
CA PRO A 170 1.84 -6.78 18.96
C PRO A 170 1.56 -5.94 20.20
N PHE A 171 2.51 -5.08 20.61
CA PHE A 171 2.32 -4.16 21.73
C PHE A 171 1.32 -3.04 21.39
N ALA A 172 1.38 -2.50 20.16
CA ALA A 172 0.40 -1.51 19.71
C ALA A 172 -1.01 -2.13 19.61
N ALA A 173 -1.11 -3.37 19.13
CA ALA A 173 -2.37 -4.11 19.08
C ALA A 173 -2.97 -4.33 20.49
N LEU A 174 -2.14 -4.72 21.47
CA LEU A 174 -2.53 -4.87 22.87
C LEU A 174 -3.01 -3.53 23.46
N CYS A 175 -2.26 -2.45 23.28
CA CYS A 175 -2.67 -1.12 23.75
C CYS A 175 -4.00 -0.68 23.15
N ASN A 176 -4.21 -0.88 21.84
CA ASN A 176 -5.46 -0.55 21.16
C ASN A 176 -6.63 -1.41 21.67
N GLN A 177 -6.39 -2.69 21.95
CA GLN A 177 -7.39 -3.59 22.53
C GLN A 177 -7.77 -3.16 23.95
N MET A 178 -6.79 -2.83 24.79
CA MET A 178 -7.01 -2.35 26.16
C MET A 178 -7.78 -1.02 26.18
N LEU A 179 -7.44 -0.08 25.29
CA LEU A 179 -8.16 1.18 25.14
C LEU A 179 -9.63 0.95 24.76
N ARG A 180 -9.91 0.09 23.77
CA ARG A 180 -11.29 -0.25 23.38
C ARG A 180 -12.09 -0.85 24.53
N GLN A 181 -11.50 -1.81 25.27
CA GLN A 181 -12.15 -2.42 26.44
C GLN A 181 -12.47 -1.40 27.53
N ALA A 182 -11.57 -0.45 27.80
CA ALA A 182 -11.81 0.61 28.77
C ALA A 182 -12.96 1.54 28.33
N PHE A 183 -13.06 1.89 27.05
CA PHE A 183 -14.17 2.69 26.52
C PHE A 183 -15.51 1.96 26.54
N ASP A 184 -15.53 0.65 26.32
CA ASP A 184 -16.76 -0.14 26.39
C ASP A 184 -17.26 -0.33 27.84
N GLN A 185 -16.37 -0.28 28.83
CA GLN A 185 -16.74 -0.27 30.25
C GLN A 185 -17.32 1.07 30.75
N LEU A 186 -17.21 2.14 29.95
CA LEU A 186 -17.72 3.48 30.26
C LEU A 186 -19.14 3.73 29.70
N LYS A 187 -19.75 2.75 29.02
CA LYS A 187 -21.15 2.77 28.56
C LYS A 187 -22.05 2.04 29.54
#